data_AF-R7VI92-F1
#
_entry.id   AF-R7VI92-F1
#
_cell.length_a   1.000
_cell.length_b   1.000
_cell.length_c   1.000
_cell.angle_alpha   90.00
_cell.angle_beta   90.00
_cell.angle_gamma   90.00
#
_symmetry.space_group_name_H-M   'P 1'
#
loop_
_entity.id
_entity.type
_entity.pdbx_description
1 polymer ?
#
loop_
_entity_poly.entity_id
_entity_poly.type
_entity_poly.pdbx_seq_one_letter_code
_entity_poly.pdbx_strand_id
1 'polypeptide(L)'
;MYVDKHKTCFFLAYDDCKDLLNKGFSRNGVYTIRSPYAGTMKVYCDMENDGGGWTVIQRRMDGSQDFLLGWEQYAAGFGNLTGEFWLGNRNLNFLTGLRSHELKITLMDWEGQTRYAHYDAFN
;
A
#
# COMPACT_ATOMS: atom_id res chain seq x y z
N MET A 1 35.91 -19.07 20.57
CA MET A 1 35.54 -17.67 20.85
C MET A 1 35.85 -16.87 19.60
N TYR A 2 34.85 -16.61 18.76
CA TYR A 2 34.83 -15.46 17.86
C TYR A 2 33.35 -15.12 17.66
N VAL A 3 32.88 -14.18 18.49
CA VAL A 3 31.54 -13.61 18.42
C VAL A 3 31.71 -12.33 17.62
N ASP A 4 31.28 -12.33 16.36
CA ASP A 4 31.24 -11.10 15.56
C ASP A 4 29.95 -10.34 15.90
N LYS A 5 30.10 -9.21 16.60
CA LYS A 5 29.02 -8.45 17.25
C LYS A 5 28.36 -7.39 16.36
N HIS A 6 28.47 -7.45 15.03
CA HIS A 6 28.00 -6.34 14.16
C HIS A 6 27.29 -6.70 12.84
N LYS A 7 26.69 -7.89 12.68
CA LYS A 7 25.81 -8.15 11.51
C LYS A 7 24.51 -8.84 11.88
N THR A 8 23.57 -8.05 12.40
CA THR A 8 22.17 -8.41 12.58
C THR A 8 21.50 -8.69 11.23
N CYS A 9 21.02 -9.91 11.07
CA CYS A 9 19.95 -10.45 10.19
C CYS A 9 19.33 -9.55 9.07
N PHE A 10 19.49 -9.98 7.80
CA PHE A 10 18.70 -9.75 6.57
C PHE A 10 18.21 -8.34 6.16
N PHE A 11 18.92 -7.73 5.21
CA PHE A 11 18.61 -6.47 4.50
C PHE A 11 17.88 -6.67 3.16
N LEU A 12 16.70 -7.29 3.11
CA LEU A 12 15.77 -7.08 1.98
C LEU A 12 14.32 -7.14 2.49
N ALA A 13 13.80 -6.00 2.94
CA ALA A 13 12.37 -5.77 3.11
C ALA A 13 11.86 -5.12 1.81
N TYR A 14 10.85 -5.72 1.17
CA TYR A 14 10.28 -5.25 -0.10
C TYR A 14 9.81 -3.79 0.00
N ASP A 15 9.98 -3.00 -1.05
CA ASP A 15 9.62 -1.57 -1.00
C ASP A 15 8.14 -1.33 -1.29
N ASP A 16 7.52 -2.17 -2.11
CA ASP A 16 6.09 -2.11 -2.41
C ASP A 16 5.54 -3.46 -2.91
N CYS A 17 4.26 -3.45 -3.31
CA CYS A 17 3.59 -4.62 -3.85
C CYS A 17 4.17 -5.10 -5.19
N LYS A 18 4.81 -4.24 -5.97
CA LYS A 18 5.44 -4.65 -7.23
C LYS A 18 6.70 -5.46 -6.98
N ASP A 19 7.51 -5.06 -6.00
CA ASP A 19 8.67 -5.82 -5.56
C ASP A 19 8.27 -7.20 -5.03
N LEU A 20 7.19 -7.26 -4.24
CA LEU A 20 6.60 -8.52 -3.78
C LEU A 20 6.15 -9.40 -4.96
N LEU A 21 5.43 -8.84 -5.94
CA LEU A 21 5.00 -9.60 -7.11
C LEU A 21 6.20 -10.17 -7.89
N ASN A 22 7.24 -9.38 -8.11
CA ASN A 22 8.46 -9.80 -8.80
C ASN A 22 9.21 -10.92 -8.06
N LYS A 23 8.90 -11.15 -6.78
CA LYS A 23 9.47 -12.21 -5.94
C LYS A 23 8.58 -13.44 -5.84
N GLY A 24 7.47 -13.45 -6.59
CA GLY A 24 6.55 -14.59 -6.72
C GLY A 24 5.32 -14.52 -5.83
N PHE A 25 5.12 -13.44 -5.07
CA PHE A 25 3.89 -13.25 -4.31
C PHE A 25 2.76 -12.80 -5.24
N SER A 26 1.86 -13.71 -5.60
CA SER A 26 0.87 -13.49 -6.65
C SER A 26 -0.59 -13.52 -6.17
N ARG A 27 -0.84 -13.35 -4.86
CA ARG A 27 -2.18 -13.40 -4.27
C ARG A 27 -2.53 -12.08 -3.64
N ASN A 28 -3.80 -11.69 -3.77
CA ASN A 28 -4.31 -10.51 -3.08
C ASN A 28 -4.22 -10.69 -1.56
N GLY A 29 -3.83 -9.65 -0.84
CA GLY A 29 -3.74 -9.75 0.61
C GLY A 29 -2.94 -8.64 1.27
N VAL A 30 -2.82 -8.74 2.59
CA VAL A 30 -2.03 -7.82 3.39
C VAL A 30 -0.60 -8.32 3.49
N TYR A 31 0.35 -7.49 3.08
CA TYR A 31 1.78 -7.77 3.11
C TYR A 31 2.52 -6.74 3.95
N THR A 32 3.72 -7.10 4.40
CA THR A 32 4.63 -6.21 5.11
C THR A 32 5.71 -5.71 4.15
N ILE A 33 5.88 -4.40 4.07
CA ILE A 33 6.89 -3.71 3.27
C ILE A 33 7.74 -2.78 4.15
N ARG A 34 8.83 -2.25 3.62
CA ARG A 34 9.71 -1.31 4.31
C ARG A 34 8.99 0.00 4.62
N SER A 35 9.26 0.58 5.79
CA SER A 35 8.83 1.92 6.18
C SER A 35 10.03 2.70 6.72
N PRO A 36 10.22 3.98 6.37
CA PRO A 36 11.37 4.75 6.84
C PRO A 36 11.19 5.18 8.30
N TYR A 37 9.94 5.26 8.77
CA TYR A 37 9.58 5.79 10.09
C TYR A 37 9.46 4.67 11.13
N ALA A 38 8.87 3.54 10.74
CA ALA A 38 8.54 2.43 11.64
C ALA A 38 9.38 1.17 11.38
N GLY A 39 10.33 1.22 10.45
CA GLY A 39 11.07 0.06 9.94
C GLY A 39 10.27 -0.77 8.95
N THR A 40 9.01 -1.09 9.28
CA THR A 40 8.06 -1.77 8.38
C THR A 40 6.65 -1.20 8.49
N MET A 41 5.86 -1.39 7.44
CA MET A 41 4.42 -1.07 7.42
C MET A 41 3.65 -2.19 6.72
N LYS A 42 2.34 -2.30 7.02
CA LYS A 42 1.45 -3.21 6.33
C LYS A 42 0.70 -2.48 5.22
N VAL A 43 0.57 -3.11 4.07
CA VAL A 43 -0.20 -2.63 2.92
C VAL A 43 -1.08 -3.74 2.38
N TYR A 44 -2.19 -3.39 1.74
CA TYR A 44 -2.91 -4.35 0.92
C TYR A 44 -2.35 -4.32 -0.50
N CYS A 45 -1.98 -5.48 -1.01
CA CYS A 45 -1.54 -5.67 -2.38
C CYS A 45 -2.65 -6.31 -3.22
N ASP A 46 -2.98 -5.68 -4.34
CA ASP A 46 -3.69 -6.31 -5.43
C ASP A 46 -2.67 -6.87 -6.43
N MET A 47 -2.55 -8.19 -6.43
CA MET A 47 -1.61 -8.98 -7.22
C MET A 47 -2.28 -9.65 -8.42
N GLU A 48 -3.61 -9.63 -8.50
CA GLU A 48 -4.36 -10.42 -9.47
C GLU A 48 -4.96 -9.55 -10.59
N ASN A 49 -5.28 -8.28 -10.31
CA ASN A 49 -5.88 -7.39 -11.30
C ASN A 49 -4.83 -6.59 -12.09
N ASP A 50 -5.08 -6.39 -13.38
CA ASP A 50 -4.29 -5.51 -14.27
C ASP A 50 -2.77 -5.75 -14.22
N GLY A 51 -2.36 -7.02 -14.20
CA GLY A 51 -0.94 -7.41 -14.13
C GLY A 51 -0.32 -7.35 -12.74
N GLY A 52 -1.09 -6.94 -11.72
CA GLY A 52 -0.75 -7.02 -10.31
C GLY A 52 0.38 -6.11 -9.85
N GLY A 53 0.64 -6.18 -8.54
CA GLY A 53 1.69 -5.39 -7.88
C GLY A 53 1.21 -4.01 -7.44
N TRP A 54 -0.10 -3.82 -7.35
CA TRP A 54 -0.72 -2.57 -6.96
C TRP A 54 -0.75 -2.47 -5.43
N THR A 55 -0.11 -1.43 -4.90
CA THR A 55 -0.25 -1.04 -3.49
C THR A 55 -1.53 -0.23 -3.34
N VAL A 56 -2.54 -0.80 -2.68
CA VAL A 56 -3.82 -0.11 -2.49
C VAL A 56 -3.68 0.94 -1.38
N ILE A 57 -3.86 2.22 -1.73
CA ILE A 57 -3.69 3.35 -0.81
C ILE A 57 -5.00 3.84 -0.17
N GLN A 58 -6.14 3.53 -0.80
CA GLN A 58 -7.48 3.85 -0.31
C GLN A 58 -8.46 2.77 -0.78
N ARG A 59 -9.45 2.44 0.07
CA ARG A 59 -10.60 1.63 -0.36
C ARG A 59 -11.90 2.09 0.27
N ARG A 60 -12.96 2.19 -0.55
CA ARG A 60 -14.37 2.33 -0.14
C ARG A 60 -15.18 1.16 -0.71
N MET A 61 -16.14 0.64 0.03
CA MET A 61 -16.99 -0.47 -0.40
C MET A 61 -18.40 -0.45 0.21
N ASP A 62 -18.54 -0.18 1.51
CA ASP A 62 -19.80 -0.38 2.25
C ASP A 62 -20.14 0.73 3.24
N GLY A 63 -19.27 1.72 3.41
CA GLY A 63 -19.46 2.81 4.37
C GLY A 63 -19.23 2.43 5.83
N SER A 64 -18.64 1.26 6.12
CA SER A 64 -18.33 0.82 7.48
C SER A 64 -17.27 1.66 8.19
N GLN A 65 -16.46 2.42 7.45
CA GLN A 65 -15.45 3.32 8.01
C GLN A 65 -15.84 4.77 7.80
N ASP A 66 -15.73 5.57 8.87
CA ASP A 66 -15.86 7.03 8.78
C ASP A 66 -14.61 7.64 8.12
N PHE A 67 -14.84 8.54 7.16
CA PHE A 67 -13.81 9.31 6.47
C PHE A 67 -13.88 10.81 6.82
N LEU A 68 -14.84 11.26 7.63
CA LEU A 68 -14.90 12.65 8.09
C LEU A 68 -13.97 12.84 9.31
N LEU A 69 -12.67 12.68 9.07
CA LEU A 69 -11.64 12.69 10.10
C LEU A 69 -10.72 13.91 10.00
N GLY A 70 -10.00 14.19 11.10
CA GLY A 70 -9.03 15.27 11.18
C GLY A 70 -7.69 14.96 10.51
N TRP A 71 -6.83 15.97 10.47
CA TRP A 71 -5.52 15.88 9.82
C TRP A 71 -4.65 14.74 10.35
N GLU A 72 -4.56 14.55 11.67
CA GLU A 72 -3.67 13.54 12.25
C GLU A 72 -4.07 12.12 11.84
N GLN A 73 -5.36 11.83 11.73
CA GLN A 73 -5.85 10.53 11.24
C GLN A 73 -5.47 10.34 9.78
N TYR A 74 -5.67 11.36 8.93
CA TYR A 74 -5.25 11.29 7.53
C TYR A 74 -3.74 11.19 7.37
N ALA A 75 -2.95 11.83 8.24
CA ALA A 75 -1.50 11.76 8.23
C ALA A 75 -0.99 10.36 8.61
N ALA A 76 -1.58 9.75 9.65
CA ALA A 76 -1.21 8.43 10.15
C ALA A 76 -1.80 7.26 9.34
N GLY A 77 -2.99 7.43 8.77
CA GLY A 77 -3.82 6.37 8.20
C GLY A 77 -4.87 5.85 9.19
N PHE A 78 -5.93 5.26 8.66
CA PHE A 78 -7.05 4.72 9.44
C PHE A 78 -7.82 3.64 8.67
N GLY A 79 -8.64 2.88 9.39
CA GLY A 79 -9.49 1.82 8.84
C GLY A 79 -8.85 0.44 8.84
N ASN A 80 -9.43 -0.46 8.04
CA ASN A 80 -9.03 -1.86 7.96
C ASN A 80 -8.51 -2.17 6.55
N LEU A 81 -7.28 -2.66 6.43
CA LEU A 81 -6.65 -3.00 5.14
C LEU A 81 -7.43 -4.08 4.36
N THR A 82 -8.24 -4.90 5.03
CA THR A 82 -9.13 -5.88 4.37
C THR A 82 -10.55 -5.37 4.16
N GLY A 83 -10.85 -4.13 4.53
CA GLY A 83 -12.13 -3.44 4.38
C GLY A 83 -11.93 -2.03 3.83
N GLU A 84 -12.59 -1.04 4.44
CA GLU A 84 -12.40 0.38 4.10
C GLU A 84 -11.24 1.01 4.87
N PHE A 85 -10.38 1.76 4.17
CA PHE A 85 -9.21 2.39 4.79
C PHE A 85 -8.63 3.56 3.98
N TRP A 86 -7.81 4.35 4.65
CA TRP A 86 -6.83 5.28 4.09
C TRP A 86 -5.45 4.92 4.63
N LEU A 87 -4.46 4.70 3.74
CA LEU A 87 -3.14 4.21 4.14
C LEU A 87 -2.34 5.22 4.97
N GLY A 88 -2.61 6.52 4.80
CA GLY A 88 -1.97 7.60 5.55
C GLY A 88 -1.00 8.44 4.73
N ASN A 89 -1.11 9.76 4.80
CA ASN A 89 -0.35 10.69 3.95
C ASN A 89 1.16 10.57 4.14
N ARG A 90 1.64 10.29 5.38
CA ARG A 90 3.07 10.08 5.64
C ARG A 90 3.59 8.81 4.95
N ASN A 91 2.75 7.79 4.84
CA ASN A 91 3.08 6.56 4.12
C ASN A 91 3.06 6.78 2.61
N LEU A 92 2.04 7.47 2.08
CA LEU A 92 1.96 7.81 0.66
C LEU A 92 3.18 8.63 0.22
N ASN A 93 3.51 9.70 0.95
CA ASN A 93 4.65 10.55 0.64
C ASN A 93 5.98 9.78 0.61
N PHE A 94 6.13 8.78 1.49
CA PHE A 94 7.30 7.91 1.43
C PHE A 94 7.30 7.04 0.16
N LEU A 95 6.20 6.33 -0.10
CA LEU A 95 6.10 5.42 -1.24
C LEU A 95 6.39 6.17 -2.54
N THR A 96 5.69 7.27 -2.77
CA THR A 96 5.81 8.06 -4.00
C THR A 96 7.12 8.83 -4.09
N GLY A 97 7.78 9.13 -2.96
CA GLY A 97 9.09 9.78 -2.93
C GLY A 97 10.26 8.88 -3.30
N LEU A 98 10.12 7.54 -3.22
CA LEU A 98 11.20 6.60 -3.53
C LEU A 98 11.47 6.46 -5.03
N ARG A 99 10.41 6.44 -5.83
CA ARG A 99 10.45 6.24 -7.29
C ARG A 99 9.17 6.75 -7.92
N SER A 100 9.16 6.90 -9.24
CA SER A 100 7.94 7.22 -9.98
C SER A 100 6.91 6.11 -9.82
N HIS A 101 5.67 6.48 -9.50
CA HIS A 101 4.53 5.59 -9.40
C HIS A 101 3.43 6.05 -10.35
N GLU A 102 2.74 5.08 -10.96
CA GLU A 102 1.47 5.32 -11.63
C GLU A 102 0.31 5.25 -10.62
N LEU A 103 -0.79 5.94 -10.92
CA LEU A 103 -2.00 5.91 -10.12
C LEU A 103 -3.16 5.39 -10.97
N LYS A 104 -3.84 4.36 -10.46
CA LYS A 104 -5.11 3.89 -10.97
C LYS A 104 -6.22 4.15 -9.94
N ILE A 105 -7.29 4.79 -10.38
CA ILE A 105 -8.51 4.98 -9.61
C ILE A 105 -9.59 4.12 -10.25
N THR A 106 -10.19 3.22 -9.48
CA THR A 106 -11.30 2.37 -9.92
C THR A 106 -12.54 2.77 -9.13
N LEU A 107 -13.63 3.05 -9.84
CA LEU A 107 -14.94 3.42 -9.27
C LEU A 107 -15.99 2.44 -9.77
N MET A 108 -16.86 1.99 -8.88
CA MET A 108 -18.02 1.15 -9.20
C MET A 108 -19.29 1.89 -8.80
N ASP A 109 -20.29 1.93 -9.69
CA ASP A 109 -21.60 2.47 -9.36
C ASP A 109 -22.52 1.42 -8.72
N TRP A 110 -23.72 1.85 -8.30
CA TRP A 110 -24.71 1.00 -7.64
C TRP A 110 -25.29 -0.10 -8.55
N GLU A 111 -25.12 0.05 -9.86
CA GLU A 111 -25.54 -0.94 -10.87
C GLU A 111 -24.41 -1.93 -11.20
N GLY A 112 -23.26 -1.81 -10.51
CA GLY A 112 -22.09 -2.66 -10.66
C GLY A 112 -21.19 -2.27 -11.84
N GLN A 113 -21.45 -1.16 -12.53
CA GLN A 113 -20.60 -0.71 -13.62
C GLN A 113 -19.31 -0.13 -13.06
N THR A 114 -18.18 -0.66 -13.55
CA THR A 114 -16.86 -0.22 -13.13
C THR A 114 -16.23 0.70 -14.18
N ARG A 115 -15.68 1.83 -13.75
CA ARG A 115 -14.87 2.74 -14.57
C ARG A 115 -13.53 2.98 -13.90
N TYR A 116 -12.53 3.33 -14.70
CA TYR A 116 -11.21 3.66 -14.19
C TYR A 116 -10.64 4.93 -14.81
N ALA A 117 -9.77 5.59 -14.05
CA ALA A 117 -8.88 6.62 -14.51
C ALA A 117 -7.44 6.19 -14.20
N HIS A 118 -6.52 6.45 -15.12
CA HIS A 118 -5.12 6.09 -14.99
C HIS A 118 -4.25 7.33 -15.25
N TYR A 119 -3.22 7.48 -14.42
CA TYR A 119 -2.27 8.58 -14.46
C TYR A 119 -0.86 8.00 -14.41
N ASP A 120 -0.02 8.38 -15.37
CA ASP A 120 1.34 7.84 -15.50
C ASP A 120 2.29 8.27 -14.36
N ALA A 121 1.95 9.34 -13.63
CA ALA A 121 2.77 9.88 -12.55
C ALA A 121 1.92 10.35 -11.35
N PHE A 122 2.33 9.94 -10.16
CA PHE A 122 1.75 10.33 -8.88
C PHE A 122 2.84 10.49 -7.81
N ASN A 123 2.86 11.66 -7.15
CA ASN A 123 3.87 12.09 -6.20
C ASN A 123 3.23 12.59 -4.90
#